data_AF-A0A965NLP4-F1
#
_entry.id   AF-A0A965NLP4-F1
#
_cell.length_a   1.000
_cell.length_b   1.000
_cell.length_c   1.000
_cell.angle_alpha   90.00
_cell.angle_beta   90.00
_cell.angle_gamma   90.00
#
_symmetry.space_group_name_H-M   'P 1'
#
loop_
_entity.id
_entity.type
_entity.pdbx_description
1 polymer ?
#
loop_
_entity_poly.entity_id
_entity_poly.type
_entity_poly.pdbx_seq_one_letter_code
_entity_poly.pdbx_strand_id
1 'polypeptide(L)'
;DAYQFGLGPVTEHDTITLNPIISHAGVDILFFIGAHEDEPGIFLKVNAPIGTTIINPRLTETNPDFSVPYPGGAFNLQYNPDDILPLDPTPAPYANMVQAFAGDAASGKFISYQKNQDDPISYTPVTSIGIYYGLVYGKINGKINSGTQFGDIDIALGYNFLASETSHAALLLRGTIPTSKAPTAEYIFEPIFGNGSHWGLGAEFFAHHTFYEENEHCLQFWVDVYATHLFKSKQTRSFDLTANGPGSRYLLTSGFATNGDSMYQVQPLINLSSLVVASSFNYFTDGALSLRYEHTNWNAQIGYNFTGRGSEKLIVINAMPEDSYAVIGRQINADDYGDLTYAVQPNAKINGVLANPILDVNDIAANTVQGIRPTSNLLPDPFALRADENMISGNDALNITDQQLAAAWTSKLFINGGYIHHESDYAPSIGLFGSAQFSHSQNNATNAWSIGLTGGFSF
;
A
#
# COMPACT_ATOMS: atom_id res chain seq x y z
N ASP A 1 0.00 -15.82 -11.47
CA ASP A 1 -0.91 -16.88 -10.97
C ASP A 1 -2.34 -16.39 -11.13
N ALA A 2 -2.87 -16.49 -12.36
CA ALA A 2 -4.18 -15.94 -12.75
C ALA A 2 -5.35 -16.56 -11.96
N TYR A 3 -5.18 -17.80 -11.49
CA TYR A 3 -6.18 -18.51 -10.70
C TYR A 3 -6.49 -17.75 -9.40
N GLN A 4 -5.46 -17.28 -8.71
CA GLN A 4 -5.60 -16.51 -7.46
C GLN A 4 -6.27 -15.14 -7.64
N PHE A 5 -6.42 -14.69 -8.89
CA PHE A 5 -7.07 -13.42 -9.23
C PHE A 5 -8.46 -13.60 -9.82
N GLY A 6 -9.03 -14.81 -9.81
CA GLY A 6 -10.37 -14.99 -10.34
C GLY A 6 -10.42 -15.24 -11.85
N LEU A 7 -9.30 -15.57 -12.52
CA LEU A 7 -9.28 -15.79 -13.98
C LEU A 7 -9.34 -17.27 -14.39
N GLY A 8 -9.37 -18.19 -13.41
CA GLY A 8 -9.39 -19.63 -13.66
C GLY A 8 -8.02 -20.22 -14.01
N PRO A 9 -7.98 -21.43 -14.58
CA PRO A 9 -6.75 -22.17 -14.82
C PRO A 9 -6.01 -21.72 -16.09
N VAL A 10 -5.75 -20.41 -16.24
CA VAL A 10 -4.97 -19.86 -17.37
C VAL A 10 -3.55 -20.43 -17.36
N THR A 11 -3.10 -21.03 -18.45
CA THR A 11 -1.78 -21.66 -18.56
C THR A 11 -0.71 -20.76 -19.18
N GLU A 12 -1.13 -19.72 -19.89
CA GLU A 12 -0.25 -18.77 -20.54
C GLU A 12 0.31 -17.76 -19.51
N HIS A 13 1.40 -17.09 -19.92
CA HIS A 13 2.17 -16.20 -19.06
C HIS A 13 2.07 -14.76 -19.54
N ASP A 14 1.38 -13.95 -18.75
CA ASP A 14 1.26 -12.51 -19.01
C ASP A 14 2.18 -11.66 -18.17
N THR A 15 2.43 -10.45 -18.68
CA THR A 15 3.16 -9.41 -17.98
C THR A 15 2.26 -8.23 -17.69
N ILE A 16 2.16 -7.91 -16.41
CA ILE A 16 1.49 -6.72 -15.92
C ILE A 16 2.56 -5.67 -15.61
N THR A 17 2.38 -4.47 -16.15
CA THR A 17 3.26 -3.33 -15.91
C THR A 17 2.49 -2.24 -15.19
N LEU A 18 3.13 -1.66 -14.17
CA LEU A 18 2.61 -0.56 -13.38
C LEU A 18 3.55 0.64 -13.55
N ASN A 19 3.06 1.72 -14.16
CA ASN A 19 3.85 2.92 -14.43
C ASN A 19 3.17 4.17 -13.86
N PRO A 20 3.14 4.31 -12.52
CA PRO A 20 2.33 5.32 -11.87
C PRO A 20 2.86 6.72 -12.18
N ILE A 21 1.94 7.62 -12.54
CA ILE A 21 2.17 9.06 -12.54
C ILE A 21 1.57 9.64 -11.28
N ILE A 22 2.41 10.27 -10.49
CA ILE A 22 2.01 11.04 -9.31
C ILE A 22 2.14 12.52 -9.66
N SER A 23 1.11 13.29 -9.38
CA SER A 23 1.10 14.74 -9.58
C SER A 23 0.59 15.42 -8.33
N HIS A 24 1.23 16.53 -7.96
CA HIS A 24 0.84 17.35 -6.83
C HIS A 24 0.62 18.77 -7.30
N ALA A 25 -0.42 19.41 -6.78
CA ALA A 25 -0.62 20.85 -6.90
C ALA A 25 -1.03 21.36 -5.54
N GLY A 26 -0.52 22.52 -5.15
CA GLY A 26 -0.83 23.10 -3.85
C GLY A 26 -0.39 24.54 -3.74
N VAL A 27 -0.88 25.15 -2.66
CA VAL A 27 -0.52 26.48 -2.19
C VAL A 27 -0.19 26.31 -0.72
N ASP A 28 0.91 26.89 -0.29
CA ASP A 28 1.26 26.95 1.12
C ASP A 28 0.85 28.30 1.71
N ILE A 29 0.21 28.31 2.87
CA ILE A 29 -0.24 29.53 3.55
C ILE A 29 0.55 29.65 4.84
N LEU A 30 1.47 30.61 4.86
CA LEU A 30 2.27 30.94 6.02
C LEU A 30 1.73 32.22 6.69
N PHE A 31 1.36 32.10 7.96
CA PHE A 31 1.10 33.24 8.83
C PHE A 31 2.22 33.33 9.87
N PHE A 32 2.82 34.51 10.00
CA PHE A 32 3.89 34.78 10.94
C PHE A 32 3.60 36.09 11.68
N ILE A 33 3.74 36.08 13.00
CA ILE A 33 3.66 37.26 13.84
C ILE A 33 4.70 37.15 14.95
N GLY A 34 5.48 38.20 15.18
CA GLY A 34 6.55 38.17 16.18
C GLY A 34 7.08 39.55 16.51
N ALA A 35 8.07 39.57 17.40
CA ALA A 35 8.90 40.75 17.62
C ALA A 35 9.68 41.13 16.33
N HIS A 36 10.27 42.32 16.35
CA HIS A 36 11.18 42.76 15.28
C HIS A 36 12.33 41.76 15.11
N GLU A 37 12.88 41.63 13.89
CA GLU A 37 13.93 40.65 13.59
C GLU A 37 15.23 40.87 14.38
N ASP A 38 15.50 42.12 14.76
CA ASP A 38 16.65 42.53 15.59
C ASP A 38 16.39 42.47 17.10
N GLU A 39 15.21 42.04 17.53
CA GLU A 39 14.85 42.01 18.94
C GLU A 39 14.59 40.58 19.43
N PRO A 40 15.21 40.17 20.56
CA PRO A 40 14.84 38.94 21.23
C PRO A 40 13.37 39.00 21.62
N GLY A 41 12.61 37.96 21.27
CA GLY A 41 11.17 38.01 21.42
C GLY A 41 10.45 36.73 21.05
N ILE A 42 9.19 36.67 21.45
CA ILE A 42 8.29 35.58 21.14
C ILE A 42 7.73 35.79 19.74
N PHE A 43 7.57 34.71 18.98
CA PHE A 43 6.86 34.71 17.72
C PHE A 43 5.99 33.47 17.57
N LEU A 44 4.98 33.59 16.71
CA LEU A 44 4.05 32.54 16.34
C LEU A 44 4.11 32.36 14.82
N LYS A 45 4.25 31.11 14.40
CA LYS A 45 4.25 30.67 13.00
C LYS A 45 3.11 29.67 12.83
N VAL A 46 2.29 29.85 11.81
CA VAL A 46 1.24 28.89 11.41
C VAL A 46 1.44 28.58 9.93
N ASN A 47 1.59 27.30 9.60
CA ASN A 47 1.65 26.82 8.23
C ASN A 47 0.42 25.97 7.91
N ALA A 48 -0.31 26.32 6.86
CA ALA A 48 -1.56 25.66 6.48
C ALA A 48 -1.58 25.36 4.97
N PRO A 49 -0.90 24.29 4.53
CA PRO A 49 -0.87 23.90 3.13
C PRO A 49 -2.27 23.47 2.65
N ILE A 50 -2.62 23.86 1.44
CA ILE A 50 -3.80 23.40 0.71
C ILE A 50 -3.32 22.77 -0.58
N GLY A 51 -3.79 21.57 -0.89
CA GLY A 51 -3.37 20.92 -2.12
C GLY A 51 -4.18 19.71 -2.50
N THR A 52 -3.71 19.08 -3.55
CA THR A 52 -4.28 17.87 -4.15
C THR A 52 -3.15 16.97 -4.60
N THR A 53 -3.29 15.69 -4.28
CA THR A 53 -2.47 14.61 -4.82
C THR A 53 -3.32 13.84 -5.81
N ILE A 54 -2.77 13.65 -7.01
CA ILE A 54 -3.39 12.89 -8.08
C ILE A 54 -2.47 11.73 -8.42
N ILE A 55 -3.02 10.53 -8.45
CA ILE A 55 -2.29 9.32 -8.83
C ILE A 55 -3.00 8.69 -10.03
N ASN A 56 -2.24 8.42 -11.08
CA ASN A 56 -2.67 7.59 -12.19
C ASN A 56 -1.76 6.36 -12.23
N PRO A 57 -2.21 5.18 -11.77
CA PRO A 57 -1.36 3.99 -11.66
C PRO A 57 -0.87 3.47 -13.03
N ARG A 58 -1.60 3.76 -14.12
CA ARG A 58 -1.34 3.25 -15.48
C ARG A 58 -1.00 1.75 -15.47
N LEU A 59 -1.91 0.96 -14.92
CA LEU A 59 -1.84 -0.49 -15.01
C LEU A 59 -2.09 -0.91 -16.45
N THR A 60 -1.15 -1.66 -17.02
CA THR A 60 -1.27 -2.22 -18.37
C THR A 60 -0.92 -3.69 -18.34
N GLU A 61 -1.62 -4.49 -19.14
CA GLU A 61 -1.36 -5.91 -19.33
C GLU A 61 -0.95 -6.14 -20.78
N THR A 62 0.17 -6.83 -20.98
CA THR A 62 0.68 -7.19 -22.30
C THR A 62 0.22 -8.61 -22.61
N ASN A 63 -0.46 -8.78 -23.74
CA ASN A 63 -1.09 -10.03 -24.21
C ASN A 63 -2.21 -10.55 -23.29
N PRO A 64 -3.20 -9.72 -22.90
CA PRO A 64 -4.17 -10.12 -21.89
C PRO A 64 -4.82 -11.46 -22.23
N ASP A 65 -4.49 -12.46 -21.43
CA ASP A 65 -5.06 -13.78 -21.48
C ASP A 65 -6.53 -13.66 -21.12
N PHE A 66 -7.36 -14.30 -21.93
CA PHE A 66 -8.77 -14.39 -21.62
C PHE A 66 -8.94 -15.39 -20.49
N SER A 67 -9.72 -14.98 -19.50
CA SER A 67 -10.15 -15.83 -18.41
C SER A 67 -10.69 -17.17 -18.90
N VAL A 68 -10.32 -18.25 -18.23
CA VAL A 68 -10.83 -19.60 -18.49
C VAL A 68 -11.87 -19.93 -17.42
N PRO A 69 -13.06 -20.45 -17.77
CA PRO A 69 -14.01 -20.92 -16.76
C PRO A 69 -13.33 -21.91 -15.80
N TYR A 70 -13.65 -21.80 -14.53
CA TYR A 70 -13.19 -22.76 -13.53
C TYR A 70 -13.79 -24.14 -13.83
N PRO A 71 -13.03 -25.23 -13.65
CA PRO A 71 -13.58 -26.57 -13.73
C PRO A 71 -14.78 -26.72 -12.81
N GLY A 72 -15.78 -27.50 -13.23
CA GLY A 72 -16.92 -27.83 -12.40
C GLY A 72 -16.45 -28.39 -11.05
N GLY A 73 -17.01 -27.87 -9.96
CA GLY A 73 -16.63 -28.26 -8.60
C GLY A 73 -15.54 -27.41 -7.94
N ALA A 74 -14.82 -26.55 -8.69
CA ALA A 74 -13.72 -25.73 -8.16
C ALA A 74 -14.12 -24.85 -6.95
N PHE A 75 -15.40 -24.49 -6.86
CA PHE A 75 -15.97 -23.68 -5.78
C PHE A 75 -17.12 -24.38 -5.05
N ASN A 76 -17.35 -25.67 -5.30
CA ASN A 76 -18.44 -26.42 -4.69
C ASN A 76 -17.89 -27.50 -3.75
N LEU A 77 -18.03 -27.31 -2.44
CA LEU A 77 -17.65 -28.33 -1.45
C LEU A 77 -18.78 -29.26 -1.04
N GLN A 78 -20.03 -28.96 -1.41
CA GLN A 78 -21.13 -29.87 -1.14
C GLN A 78 -21.18 -30.93 -2.25
N TYR A 79 -20.09 -31.68 -2.38
CA TYR A 79 -20.02 -32.81 -3.28
C TYR A 79 -20.63 -34.03 -2.58
N ASN A 80 -21.81 -34.43 -3.02
CA ASN A 80 -22.32 -35.75 -2.69
C ASN A 80 -21.64 -36.74 -3.65
N PRO A 81 -20.83 -37.70 -3.15
CA PRO A 81 -20.14 -38.67 -4.00
C PRO A 81 -21.08 -39.53 -4.86
N ASP A 82 -22.37 -39.60 -4.52
CA ASP A 82 -23.38 -40.31 -5.30
C ASP A 82 -23.95 -39.49 -6.48
N ASP A 83 -23.66 -38.18 -6.56
CA ASP A 83 -24.08 -37.30 -7.66
C ASP A 83 -22.98 -37.21 -8.73
N ILE A 84 -22.92 -38.25 -9.57
CA ILE A 84 -21.94 -38.43 -10.68
C ILE A 84 -22.22 -37.52 -11.90
N LEU A 85 -22.75 -36.32 -11.70
CA LEU A 85 -22.98 -35.42 -12.82
C LEU A 85 -21.76 -34.55 -13.12
N PRO A 86 -21.50 -34.27 -14.42
CA PRO A 86 -20.54 -33.24 -14.79
C PRO A 86 -21.05 -31.91 -14.25
N LEU A 87 -20.35 -31.35 -13.27
CA LEU A 87 -20.61 -30.00 -12.81
C LEU A 87 -20.28 -29.03 -13.95
N ASP A 88 -21.21 -28.13 -14.27
CA ASP A 88 -20.98 -27.13 -15.30
C ASP A 88 -19.77 -26.24 -14.93
N PRO A 89 -18.92 -25.87 -15.90
CA PRO A 89 -17.83 -24.94 -15.67
C PRO A 89 -18.36 -23.64 -15.08
N THR A 90 -17.70 -23.14 -14.04
CA THR A 90 -18.08 -21.87 -13.41
C THR A 90 -17.41 -20.72 -14.17
N PRO A 91 -18.14 -19.74 -14.72
CA PRO A 91 -17.54 -18.60 -15.39
C PRO A 91 -16.54 -17.88 -14.48
N ALA A 92 -15.40 -17.47 -15.04
CA ALA A 92 -14.45 -16.66 -14.32
C ALA A 92 -15.05 -15.27 -14.00
N PRO A 93 -14.89 -14.74 -12.77
CA PRO A 93 -15.43 -13.44 -12.38
C PRO A 93 -14.82 -12.24 -13.11
N TYR A 94 -13.65 -12.38 -13.73
CA TYR A 94 -12.97 -11.33 -14.48
C TYR A 94 -12.55 -11.84 -15.84
N ALA A 95 -12.47 -10.95 -16.83
CA ALA A 95 -11.96 -11.31 -18.15
C ALA A 95 -10.42 -11.27 -18.25
N ASN A 96 -9.76 -10.44 -17.43
CA ASN A 96 -8.31 -10.23 -17.43
C ASN A 96 -7.82 -9.63 -16.09
N MET A 97 -6.50 -9.48 -15.91
CA MET A 97 -5.92 -9.01 -14.65
C MET A 97 -6.22 -7.54 -14.38
N VAL A 98 -6.36 -6.70 -15.41
CA VAL A 98 -6.73 -5.29 -15.24
C VAL A 98 -8.09 -5.18 -14.56
N GLN A 99 -9.09 -5.96 -14.99
CA GLN A 99 -10.41 -6.02 -14.34
C GLN A 99 -10.34 -6.60 -12.93
N ALA A 100 -9.51 -7.63 -12.72
CA ALA A 100 -9.32 -8.23 -11.41
C ALA A 100 -8.82 -7.18 -10.41
N PHE A 101 -7.73 -6.48 -10.73
CA PHE A 101 -7.17 -5.39 -9.90
C PHE A 101 -8.06 -4.16 -9.80
N ALA A 102 -8.92 -3.93 -10.78
CA ALA A 102 -9.89 -2.84 -10.72
C ALA A 102 -10.96 -3.06 -9.62
N GLY A 103 -11.19 -4.32 -9.24
CA GLY A 103 -12.23 -4.73 -8.31
C GLY A 103 -13.62 -4.80 -8.94
N ASP A 104 -13.71 -4.75 -10.27
CA ASP A 104 -14.95 -4.55 -11.03
C ASP A 104 -15.87 -5.79 -11.13
N ALA A 105 -15.68 -6.80 -10.28
CA ALA A 105 -16.53 -7.99 -10.31
C ALA A 105 -17.93 -7.60 -9.85
N ALA A 106 -18.92 -7.73 -10.74
CA ALA A 106 -20.30 -7.86 -10.30
C ALA A 106 -20.34 -9.05 -9.33
N SER A 107 -20.87 -8.86 -8.12
CA SER A 107 -21.02 -9.96 -7.16
C SER A 107 -21.87 -11.06 -7.79
N GLY A 108 -21.19 -12.07 -8.34
CA GLY A 108 -21.81 -13.18 -9.03
C GLY A 108 -22.29 -14.17 -7.98
N LYS A 109 -23.59 -14.47 -7.99
CA LYS A 109 -24.11 -15.65 -7.30
C LYS A 109 -23.77 -16.86 -8.17
N PHE A 110 -22.98 -17.78 -7.64
CA PHE A 110 -22.88 -19.10 -8.24
C PHE A 110 -24.17 -19.86 -7.91
N ILE A 111 -24.81 -20.42 -8.93
CA ILE A 111 -25.98 -21.27 -8.78
C ILE A 111 -25.46 -22.70 -8.73
N SER A 112 -25.68 -23.37 -7.60
CA SER A 112 -25.50 -24.81 -7.51
C SER A 112 -26.79 -25.51 -7.94
N TYR A 113 -26.67 -26.75 -8.40
CA TYR A 113 -27.80 -27.61 -8.72
C TYR A 113 -27.75 -28.81 -7.78
N GLN A 114 -28.84 -29.12 -7.09
CA GLN A 114 -28.99 -30.43 -6.44
C GLN A 114 -29.88 -31.30 -7.29
N LYS A 115 -29.54 -32.59 -7.33
CA LYS A 115 -30.38 -33.61 -7.93
C LYS A 115 -31.69 -33.72 -7.15
N ASN A 116 -32.80 -33.76 -7.87
CA ASN A 116 -34.09 -33.96 -7.24
C ASN A 116 -34.20 -35.41 -6.74
N GLN A 117 -34.54 -35.58 -5.47
CA GLN A 117 -34.62 -36.91 -4.85
C GLN A 117 -35.74 -37.76 -5.45
N ASP A 118 -36.80 -37.10 -5.97
CA ASP A 118 -37.98 -37.76 -6.54
C ASP A 118 -37.90 -37.97 -8.07
N ASP A 119 -36.97 -37.30 -8.75
CA ASP A 119 -36.78 -37.45 -10.19
C ASP A 119 -35.27 -37.44 -10.50
N PRO A 120 -34.68 -38.62 -10.78
CA PRO A 120 -33.24 -38.78 -10.99
C PRO A 120 -32.69 -38.10 -12.24
N ILE A 121 -33.57 -37.54 -13.10
CA ILE A 121 -33.19 -36.80 -14.31
C ILE A 121 -33.32 -35.28 -14.09
N SER A 122 -34.13 -34.84 -13.12
CA SER A 122 -34.33 -33.41 -12.86
C SER A 122 -33.37 -32.85 -11.81
N TYR A 123 -32.89 -31.65 -12.09
CA TYR A 123 -32.05 -30.87 -11.18
C TYR A 123 -32.82 -29.64 -10.76
N THR A 124 -32.90 -29.43 -9.46
CA THR A 124 -33.49 -28.22 -8.91
C THR A 124 -32.34 -27.27 -8.62
N PRO A 125 -32.33 -26.03 -9.14
CA PRO A 125 -31.33 -25.05 -8.72
C PRO A 125 -31.47 -24.87 -7.21
N VAL A 126 -30.43 -25.22 -6.48
CA VAL A 126 -30.40 -25.02 -5.04
C VAL A 126 -29.73 -23.69 -4.80
N THR A 127 -30.40 -22.88 -4.00
CA THR A 127 -29.88 -21.60 -3.57
C THR A 127 -28.81 -21.79 -2.48
N SER A 128 -27.87 -22.71 -2.67
CA SER A 128 -26.60 -22.68 -1.92
C SER A 128 -25.65 -21.78 -2.69
N ILE A 129 -25.68 -20.52 -2.28
CA ILE A 129 -25.06 -19.39 -2.97
C ILE A 129 -23.58 -19.35 -2.57
N GLY A 130 -22.69 -19.94 -3.36
CA GLY A 130 -21.31 -19.48 -3.38
C GLY A 130 -21.31 -18.05 -3.92
N ILE A 131 -20.84 -17.07 -3.14
CA ILE A 131 -20.71 -15.68 -3.62
C ILE A 131 -19.23 -15.40 -3.83
N TYR A 132 -18.88 -15.01 -5.06
CA TYR A 132 -17.59 -14.39 -5.32
C TYR A 132 -17.64 -12.90 -4.96
N TYR A 133 -16.74 -12.47 -4.09
CA TYR A 133 -16.53 -11.05 -3.82
C TYR A 133 -15.23 -10.58 -4.46
N GLY A 134 -15.33 -9.57 -5.32
CA GLY A 134 -14.16 -8.93 -5.90
C GLY A 134 -13.34 -8.13 -4.90
N LEU A 135 -12.21 -7.59 -5.35
CA LEU A 135 -11.35 -6.73 -4.54
C LEU A 135 -12.10 -5.48 -4.07
N VAL A 136 -12.15 -5.29 -2.74
CA VAL A 136 -12.62 -4.06 -2.09
C VAL A 136 -11.44 -3.17 -1.72
N TYR A 137 -10.32 -3.79 -1.31
CA TYR A 137 -9.09 -3.13 -0.90
C TYR A 137 -7.92 -3.45 -1.84
N GLY A 138 -6.87 -2.63 -1.79
CA GLY A 138 -5.66 -2.76 -2.60
C GLY A 138 -5.92 -2.73 -4.11
N LYS A 139 -6.96 -1.99 -4.53
CA LYS A 139 -7.33 -1.83 -5.95
C LYS A 139 -6.26 -1.06 -6.71
N ILE A 140 -6.18 -1.34 -8.00
CA ILE A 140 -5.37 -0.59 -8.96
C ILE A 140 -6.31 -0.18 -10.10
N ASN A 141 -7.15 0.83 -9.85
CA ASN A 141 -8.18 1.25 -10.79
C ASN A 141 -8.14 2.74 -11.08
N GLY A 142 -7.98 3.08 -12.36
CA GLY A 142 -8.22 4.42 -12.87
C GLY A 142 -7.38 5.53 -12.20
N LYS A 143 -7.67 6.77 -12.59
CA LYS A 143 -7.07 7.96 -11.99
C LYS A 143 -7.80 8.27 -10.68
N ILE A 144 -7.05 8.42 -9.60
CA ILE A 144 -7.55 8.74 -8.26
C ILE A 144 -7.00 10.08 -7.78
N ASN A 145 -7.79 10.79 -6.97
CA ASN A 145 -7.49 12.14 -6.51
C ASN A 145 -7.91 12.28 -5.04
N SER A 146 -7.08 12.92 -4.21
CA SER A 146 -7.41 13.27 -2.83
C SER A 146 -8.60 14.25 -2.70
N GLY A 147 -8.88 14.99 -3.78
CA GLY A 147 -9.59 16.26 -3.78
C GLY A 147 -8.67 17.41 -3.34
N THR A 148 -9.14 18.65 -3.46
CA THR A 148 -8.51 19.80 -2.80
C THR A 148 -8.81 19.71 -1.32
N GLN A 149 -7.77 19.58 -0.50
CA GLN A 149 -7.89 19.49 0.95
C GLN A 149 -6.73 20.21 1.64
N PHE A 150 -6.91 20.53 2.91
CA PHE A 150 -5.79 20.95 3.74
C PHE A 150 -4.84 19.77 3.94
N GLY A 151 -3.54 20.05 3.89
CA GLY A 151 -2.52 19.17 4.44
C GLY A 151 -2.58 19.22 5.96
N ASP A 152 -1.52 18.83 6.66
CA ASP A 152 -1.51 19.03 8.11
C ASP A 152 -1.17 20.49 8.43
N ILE A 153 -1.81 21.04 9.45
CA ILE A 153 -1.56 22.40 9.91
C ILE A 153 -0.45 22.36 10.96
N ASP A 154 0.65 23.06 10.70
CA ASP A 154 1.72 23.22 11.66
C ASP A 154 1.59 24.55 12.41
N ILE A 155 1.72 24.50 13.73
CA ILE A 155 1.73 25.67 14.59
C ILE A 155 3.02 25.62 15.41
N ALA A 156 3.81 26.70 15.38
CA ALA A 156 5.03 26.80 16.16
C ALA A 156 5.05 28.08 16.99
N LEU A 157 5.32 27.94 18.28
CA LEU A 157 5.59 29.03 19.21
C LEU A 157 7.09 29.09 19.46
N GLY A 158 7.71 30.19 19.06
CA GLY A 158 9.15 30.38 19.09
C GLY A 158 9.62 31.49 20.01
N TYR A 159 10.89 31.42 20.40
CA TYR A 159 11.60 32.50 21.06
C TYR A 159 12.94 32.75 20.36
N ASN A 160 13.14 33.97 19.87
CA ASN A 160 14.41 34.46 19.36
C ASN A 160 15.30 34.77 20.56
N PHE A 161 16.29 33.93 20.84
CA PHE A 161 17.22 34.17 21.95
C PHE A 161 18.49 34.90 21.49
N LEU A 162 18.75 34.89 20.18
CA LEU A 162 19.75 35.73 19.52
C LEU A 162 19.05 36.46 18.39
N ALA A 163 19.06 37.78 18.43
CA ALA A 163 18.50 38.64 17.42
C ALA A 163 19.40 39.87 17.32
N SER A 164 19.95 40.09 16.13
CA SER A 164 20.88 41.17 15.81
C SER A 164 20.95 41.30 14.30
N GLU A 165 21.44 42.43 13.82
CA GLU A 165 21.57 42.73 12.38
C GLU A 165 22.34 41.66 11.59
N THR A 166 23.27 40.94 12.22
CA THR A 166 24.12 39.93 11.56
C THR A 166 23.80 38.50 11.92
N SER A 167 22.98 38.27 12.96
CA SER A 167 22.79 36.93 13.52
C SER A 167 21.41 36.79 14.13
N HIS A 168 20.76 35.69 13.79
CA HIS A 168 19.49 35.30 14.36
C HIS A 168 19.52 33.84 14.77
N ALA A 169 18.99 33.51 15.94
CA ALA A 169 18.75 32.14 16.34
C ALA A 169 17.50 32.03 17.22
N ALA A 170 16.71 31.01 16.93
CA ALA A 170 15.43 30.75 17.56
C ALA A 170 15.27 29.28 17.91
N LEU A 171 14.57 29.04 19.02
CA LEU A 171 14.07 27.72 19.38
C LEU A 171 12.54 27.79 19.43
N LEU A 172 11.88 26.80 18.85
CA LEU A 172 10.43 26.73 18.75
C LEU A 172 9.89 25.41 19.27
N LEU A 173 8.72 25.47 19.91
CA LEU A 173 7.87 24.33 20.16
C LEU A 173 6.88 24.21 19.01
N ARG A 174 6.84 23.06 18.34
CA ARG A 174 6.01 22.81 17.15
C ARG A 174 4.93 21.78 17.45
N GLY A 175 3.70 22.06 17.05
CA GLY A 175 2.58 21.13 17.06
C GLY A 175 2.00 20.97 15.65
N THR A 176 1.59 19.75 15.32
CA THR A 176 0.99 19.42 14.02
C THR A 176 -0.44 18.91 14.24
N ILE A 177 -1.40 19.54 13.57
CA ILE A 177 -2.81 19.19 13.60
C ILE A 177 -3.16 18.40 12.33
N PRO A 178 -3.63 17.15 12.47
CA PRO A 178 -3.94 16.31 11.33
C PRO A 178 -5.29 16.68 10.71
N THR A 179 -5.26 17.54 9.69
CA THR A 179 -6.43 17.82 8.84
C THR A 179 -6.48 16.94 7.60
N SER A 180 -5.41 16.18 7.32
CA SER A 180 -5.34 15.22 6.24
C SER A 180 -6.15 13.94 6.50
N LYS A 181 -6.55 13.27 5.41
CA LYS A 181 -7.23 11.96 5.47
C LYS A 181 -6.25 10.85 5.85
N ALA A 182 -6.72 9.92 6.70
CA ALA A 182 -6.00 8.69 6.99
C ALA A 182 -6.08 7.71 5.79
N PRO A 183 -5.04 6.88 5.56
CA PRO A 183 -5.08 5.78 4.61
C PRO A 183 -6.23 4.80 4.90
N THR A 184 -6.96 4.41 3.85
CA THR A 184 -8.11 3.50 3.92
C THR A 184 -7.82 2.13 3.32
N ALA A 185 -6.64 1.95 2.72
CA ALA A 185 -6.21 0.77 1.97
C ALA A 185 -7.13 0.41 0.78
N GLU A 186 -8.02 1.30 0.34
CA GLU A 186 -8.92 1.04 -0.79
C GLU A 186 -8.12 0.82 -2.09
N TYR A 187 -7.07 1.61 -2.27
CA TYR A 187 -6.14 1.54 -3.39
C TYR A 187 -4.74 1.20 -2.91
N ILE A 188 -3.94 0.55 -3.75
CA ILE A 188 -2.52 0.31 -3.42
C ILE A 188 -1.73 1.62 -3.30
N PHE A 189 -2.12 2.63 -4.10
CA PHE A 189 -1.56 3.98 -4.06
C PHE A 189 -2.65 4.95 -3.66
N GLU A 190 -2.76 5.27 -2.37
CA GLU A 190 -3.74 6.24 -1.94
C GLU A 190 -3.19 7.67 -2.09
N PRO A 191 -3.97 8.61 -2.66
CA PRO A 191 -3.58 10.01 -2.73
C PRO A 191 -3.70 10.62 -1.34
N ILE A 192 -2.62 10.55 -0.56
CA ILE A 192 -2.51 11.20 0.75
C ILE A 192 -1.85 12.57 0.57
N PHE A 193 -2.39 13.58 1.27
CA PHE A 193 -1.82 14.92 1.34
C PHE A 193 -1.72 15.32 2.81
N GLY A 194 -0.54 15.11 3.42
CA GLY A 194 -0.28 15.20 4.86
C GLY A 194 0.37 13.93 5.42
N ASN A 195 0.50 13.85 6.74
CA ASN A 195 1.19 12.78 7.46
C ASN A 195 0.21 11.74 8.01
N GLY A 196 -0.68 11.20 7.17
CA GLY A 196 -1.53 10.06 7.57
C GLY A 196 -2.40 10.28 8.81
N SER A 197 -2.84 11.51 9.04
CA SER A 197 -3.65 11.90 10.21
C SER A 197 -2.94 11.74 11.58
N HIS A 198 -1.61 11.86 11.63
CA HIS A 198 -0.87 11.89 12.90
C HIS A 198 -0.90 13.27 13.55
N TRP A 199 -1.25 13.33 14.83
CA TRP A 199 -0.88 14.48 15.66
C TRP A 199 0.64 14.52 15.83
N GLY A 200 1.22 15.72 15.80
CA GLY A 200 2.65 15.93 15.98
C GLY A 200 2.96 16.84 17.16
N LEU A 201 4.02 16.53 17.91
CA LEU A 201 4.64 17.46 18.85
C LEU A 201 6.15 17.37 18.73
N GLY A 202 6.82 18.51 18.61
CA GLY A 202 8.23 18.58 18.28
C GLY A 202 8.87 19.90 18.67
N ALA A 203 10.13 20.04 18.28
CA ALA A 203 10.87 21.27 18.39
C ALA A 203 11.52 21.62 17.05
N GLU A 204 11.69 22.90 16.79
CA GLU A 204 12.36 23.46 15.61
C GLU A 204 13.44 24.41 16.09
N PHE A 205 14.59 24.36 15.43
CA PHE A 205 15.72 25.24 15.62
C PHE A 205 16.00 25.93 14.28
N PHE A 206 16.02 27.25 14.31
CA PHE A 206 16.29 28.08 13.16
C PHE A 206 17.40 29.05 13.51
N ALA A 207 18.37 29.22 12.61
CA ALA A 207 19.41 30.20 12.78
C ALA A 207 19.96 30.68 11.43
N HIS A 208 20.42 31.92 11.39
CA HIS A 208 21.28 32.40 10.32
C HIS A 208 22.39 33.31 10.87
N HIS A 209 23.46 33.43 10.10
CA HIS A 209 24.57 34.31 10.40
C HIS A 209 25.18 34.89 9.12
N THR A 210 25.39 36.20 9.11
CA THR A 210 26.07 36.92 8.04
C THR A 210 27.56 37.01 8.37
N PHE A 211 28.38 36.27 7.62
CA PHE A 211 29.84 36.24 7.80
C PHE A 211 30.54 37.48 7.24
N TYR A 212 30.00 37.99 6.13
CA TYR A 212 30.58 39.10 5.39
C TYR A 212 29.47 39.89 4.74
N GLU A 213 29.50 41.21 4.95
CA GLU A 213 28.59 42.16 4.34
C GLU A 213 29.35 43.44 4.07
N GLU A 214 29.59 43.74 2.80
CA GLU A 214 30.26 44.97 2.39
C GLU A 214 29.86 45.37 0.97
N ASN A 215 29.54 46.66 0.79
CA ASN A 215 29.08 47.24 -0.47
C ASN A 215 27.82 46.52 -1.00
N GLU A 216 28.00 45.58 -1.92
CA GLU A 216 26.95 44.81 -2.58
C GLU A 216 27.16 43.30 -2.38
N HIS A 217 28.14 42.89 -1.58
CA HIS A 217 28.47 41.50 -1.30
C HIS A 217 27.91 41.08 0.05
N CYS A 218 27.15 39.99 0.08
CA CYS A 218 26.67 39.38 1.32
C CYS A 218 26.92 37.87 1.32
N LEU A 219 27.50 37.33 2.39
CA LEU A 219 27.72 35.90 2.59
C LEU A 219 27.04 35.45 3.88
N GLN A 220 26.07 34.55 3.76
CA GLN A 220 25.24 34.10 4.87
C GLN A 220 25.24 32.58 4.99
N PHE A 221 25.10 32.10 6.22
CA PHE A 221 24.83 30.70 6.52
C PHE A 221 23.50 30.55 7.22
N TRP A 222 22.75 29.54 6.82
CA TRP A 222 21.39 29.27 7.28
C TRP A 222 21.28 27.84 7.79
N VAL A 223 20.55 27.67 8.89
CA VAL A 223 20.20 26.40 9.53
C VAL A 223 18.71 26.41 9.84
N ASP A 224 18.00 25.37 9.42
CA ASP A 224 16.62 25.11 9.81
C ASP A 224 16.49 23.61 10.06
N VAL A 225 16.17 23.20 11.28
CA VAL A 225 16.05 21.79 11.65
C VAL A 225 14.88 21.62 12.60
N TYR A 226 14.01 20.66 12.34
CA TYR A 226 12.97 20.27 13.29
C TYR A 226 12.90 18.75 13.48
N ALA A 227 12.41 18.36 14.65
CA ALA A 227 12.11 16.97 14.98
C ALA A 227 10.78 16.89 15.72
N THR A 228 9.91 15.98 15.27
CA THR A 228 8.53 15.84 15.73
C THR A 228 8.22 14.38 16.06
N HIS A 229 7.64 14.13 17.22
CA HIS A 229 7.01 12.85 17.54
C HIS A 229 5.63 12.77 16.89
N LEU A 230 5.35 11.70 16.14
CA LEU A 230 4.04 11.47 15.52
C LEU A 230 3.24 10.48 16.37
N PHE A 231 2.21 10.98 17.04
CA PHE A 231 1.36 10.20 17.93
C PHE A 231 0.54 9.17 17.17
N LYS A 232 -0.08 8.25 17.92
CA LYS A 232 -0.90 7.18 17.35
C LYS A 232 -2.04 7.74 16.49
N SER A 233 -2.14 7.25 15.26
CA SER A 233 -3.25 7.50 14.34
C SER A 233 -3.92 6.19 13.93
N LYS A 234 -5.24 6.22 13.74
CA LYS A 234 -6.00 5.10 13.20
C LYS A 234 -5.93 5.12 11.69
N GLN A 235 -5.49 4.02 11.10
CA GLN A 235 -5.39 3.86 9.65
C GLN A 235 -5.84 2.45 9.28
N THR A 236 -6.12 2.20 8.00
CA THR A 236 -6.34 0.83 7.51
C THR A 236 -5.09 0.36 6.77
N ARG A 237 -4.69 -0.89 7.02
CA ARG A 237 -3.55 -1.55 6.37
C ARG A 237 -3.94 -2.95 5.93
N SER A 238 -3.43 -3.36 4.79
CA SER A 238 -3.59 -4.71 4.26
C SER A 238 -2.39 -5.57 4.63
N PHE A 239 -2.62 -6.79 5.09
CA PHE A 239 -1.56 -7.69 5.54
C PHE A 239 -1.44 -8.92 4.64
N ASP A 240 -0.19 -9.36 4.44
CA ASP A 240 0.12 -10.68 3.88
C ASP A 240 0.11 -11.72 5.01
N LEU A 241 -0.06 -13.00 4.66
CA LEU A 241 0.15 -14.11 5.59
C LEU A 241 1.64 -14.44 5.72
N THR A 242 2.07 -14.72 6.94
CA THR A 242 3.46 -15.10 7.24
C THR A 242 3.85 -16.40 6.53
N ALA A 243 2.95 -17.40 6.49
CA ALA A 243 3.22 -18.70 5.87
C ALA A 243 3.31 -18.64 4.33
N ASN A 244 2.49 -17.79 3.71
CA ASN A 244 2.35 -17.70 2.26
C ASN A 244 3.31 -16.68 1.63
N GLY A 245 3.85 -15.75 2.43
CA GLY A 245 4.87 -14.79 2.02
C GLY A 245 4.32 -13.56 1.29
N PRO A 246 5.20 -12.75 0.67
CA PRO A 246 4.82 -11.47 0.06
C PRO A 246 3.77 -11.59 -1.04
N GLY A 247 2.81 -10.68 -1.04
CA GLY A 247 1.70 -10.64 -2.01
C GLY A 247 0.57 -11.62 -1.71
N SER A 248 0.68 -12.44 -0.66
CA SER A 248 -0.37 -13.41 -0.28
C SER A 248 -1.71 -12.78 0.08
N ARG A 249 -1.77 -11.47 0.38
CA ARG A 249 -3.04 -10.71 0.48
C ARG A 249 -3.92 -10.86 -0.77
N TYR A 250 -3.35 -11.16 -1.94
CA TYR A 250 -4.12 -11.36 -3.16
C TYR A 250 -4.51 -12.83 -3.42
N LEU A 251 -4.18 -13.77 -2.53
CA LEU A 251 -4.64 -15.15 -2.64
C LEU A 251 -6.16 -15.22 -2.47
N LEU A 252 -6.79 -16.15 -3.18
CA LEU A 252 -8.17 -16.50 -2.92
C LEU A 252 -8.29 -17.24 -1.60
N THR A 253 -9.34 -16.89 -0.88
CA THR A 253 -9.75 -17.54 0.36
C THR A 253 -11.19 -17.97 0.23
N SER A 254 -11.56 -18.99 0.99
CA SER A 254 -12.96 -19.32 1.18
C SER A 254 -13.37 -19.34 2.63
N GLY A 255 -14.58 -18.85 2.91
CA GLY A 255 -15.21 -18.92 4.21
C GLY A 255 -15.90 -20.25 4.42
N PHE A 256 -15.71 -20.85 5.61
CA PHE A 256 -16.26 -22.14 6.00
C PHE A 256 -17.29 -21.97 7.12
N ALA A 257 -18.39 -22.72 7.06
CA ALA A 257 -19.34 -22.78 8.16
C ALA A 257 -18.65 -23.26 9.46
N THR A 258 -19.24 -22.98 10.63
CA THR A 258 -18.67 -23.30 11.97
C THR A 258 -18.31 -24.78 12.16
N ASN A 259 -18.85 -25.67 11.33
CA ASN A 259 -18.55 -27.10 11.37
C ASN A 259 -17.43 -27.51 10.39
N GLY A 260 -16.86 -26.58 9.62
CA GLY A 260 -15.85 -26.84 8.58
C GLY A 260 -16.40 -27.44 7.28
N ASP A 261 -17.67 -27.85 7.25
CA ASP A 261 -18.21 -28.74 6.21
C ASP A 261 -18.60 -28.07 4.88
N SER A 262 -18.66 -26.73 4.81
CA SER A 262 -19.18 -26.06 3.61
C SER A 262 -18.57 -24.68 3.37
N MET A 263 -18.06 -24.49 2.15
CA MET A 263 -17.66 -23.18 1.63
C MET A 263 -18.91 -22.35 1.31
N TYR A 264 -18.96 -21.10 1.76
CA TYR A 264 -20.09 -20.20 1.48
C TYR A 264 -19.69 -18.89 0.78
N GLN A 265 -18.40 -18.55 0.81
CA GLN A 265 -17.90 -17.28 0.28
C GLN A 265 -16.52 -17.49 -0.32
N VAL A 266 -16.26 -16.98 -1.52
CA VAL A 266 -14.92 -16.94 -2.12
C VAL A 266 -14.53 -15.49 -2.34
N GLN A 267 -13.34 -15.11 -1.88
CA GLN A 267 -12.86 -13.73 -2.03
C GLN A 267 -11.34 -13.64 -1.91
N PRO A 268 -10.71 -12.60 -2.45
CA PRO A 268 -9.32 -12.28 -2.16
C PRO A 268 -9.09 -12.04 -0.66
N LEU A 269 -7.99 -12.55 -0.11
CA LEU A 269 -7.62 -12.42 1.30
C LEU A 269 -7.61 -10.95 1.76
N ILE A 270 -7.20 -10.02 0.89
CA ILE A 270 -7.09 -8.58 1.21
C ILE A 270 -8.42 -7.96 1.63
N ASN A 271 -9.56 -8.56 1.29
CA ASN A 271 -10.87 -8.15 1.80
C ASN A 271 -11.04 -8.45 3.30
N LEU A 272 -10.28 -9.40 3.82
CA LEU A 272 -10.28 -9.84 5.22
C LEU A 272 -9.06 -9.30 5.98
N SER A 273 -7.89 -9.28 5.33
CA SER A 273 -6.63 -8.86 5.92
C SER A 273 -6.39 -7.34 5.83
N SER A 274 -7.36 -6.56 5.35
CA SER A 274 -7.36 -5.10 5.48
C SER A 274 -7.98 -4.69 6.81
N LEU A 275 -7.13 -4.46 7.80
CA LEU A 275 -7.54 -4.21 9.19
C LEU A 275 -7.21 -2.79 9.62
N VAL A 276 -8.00 -2.29 10.58
CA VAL A 276 -7.71 -1.02 11.25
C VAL A 276 -6.53 -1.22 12.21
N VAL A 277 -5.56 -0.30 12.14
CA VAL A 277 -4.33 -0.31 12.92
C VAL A 277 -4.13 1.03 13.63
N ALA A 278 -3.37 1.01 14.72
CA ALA A 278 -2.74 2.19 15.30
C ALA A 278 -1.29 2.28 14.82
N SER A 279 -0.99 3.29 14.01
CA SER A 279 0.36 3.62 13.55
C SER A 279 0.95 4.75 14.40
N SER A 280 2.26 4.75 14.67
CA SER A 280 2.96 5.87 15.31
C SER A 280 4.45 5.88 14.95
N PHE A 281 5.08 7.05 15.05
CA PHE A 281 6.52 7.22 14.85
C PHE A 281 7.15 7.95 16.03
N ASN A 282 8.24 7.40 16.55
CA ASN A 282 8.94 8.04 17.67
C ASN A 282 9.48 9.42 17.30
N TYR A 283 9.96 9.57 16.05
CA TYR A 283 10.47 10.83 15.53
C TYR A 283 10.32 10.87 14.00
N PHE A 284 10.11 12.07 13.50
CA PHE A 284 10.24 12.51 12.12
C PHE A 284 11.09 13.79 12.17
N THR A 285 12.09 13.90 11.31
CA THR A 285 13.07 14.97 11.33
C THR A 285 13.29 15.45 9.90
N ASP A 286 13.36 16.76 9.75
CA ASP A 286 13.79 17.39 8.50
C ASP A 286 14.67 18.57 8.86
N GLY A 287 15.73 18.75 8.10
CA GLY A 287 16.68 19.82 8.35
C GLY A 287 17.44 20.21 7.10
N ALA A 288 17.76 21.49 6.99
CA ALA A 288 18.52 22.08 5.91
C ALA A 288 19.62 22.99 6.47
N LEU A 289 20.77 22.93 5.82
CA LEU A 289 21.90 23.81 6.00
C LEU A 289 22.19 24.45 4.65
N SER A 290 22.46 25.75 4.59
CA SER A 290 22.86 26.37 3.32
C SER A 290 23.81 27.54 3.50
N LEU A 291 24.68 27.71 2.51
CA LEU A 291 25.52 28.89 2.33
C LEU A 291 24.94 29.68 1.15
N ARG A 292 24.64 30.94 1.39
CA ARG A 292 24.07 31.88 0.42
C ARG A 292 25.06 33.01 0.20
N TYR A 293 25.29 33.34 -1.06
CA TYR A 293 26.08 34.48 -1.48
C TYR A 293 25.25 35.39 -2.37
N GLU A 294 25.31 36.69 -2.12
CA GLU A 294 24.60 37.71 -2.88
C GLU A 294 25.59 38.75 -3.38
N HIS A 295 25.37 39.19 -4.62
CA HIS A 295 26.11 40.26 -5.25
C HIS A 295 25.19 41.10 -6.15
N THR A 296 24.89 42.33 -5.69
CA THR A 296 23.97 43.26 -6.38
C THR A 296 22.59 42.64 -6.59
N ASN A 297 22.30 42.15 -7.80
CA ASN A 297 21.05 41.54 -8.23
C ASN A 297 21.17 40.02 -8.34
N TRP A 298 22.36 39.45 -8.16
CA TRP A 298 22.60 38.02 -8.32
C TRP A 298 22.67 37.34 -6.96
N ASN A 299 22.09 36.16 -6.86
CA ASN A 299 22.24 35.29 -5.70
C ASN A 299 22.65 33.88 -6.15
N ALA A 300 23.42 33.22 -5.29
CA ALA A 300 23.80 31.82 -5.41
C ALA A 300 23.71 31.17 -4.03
N GLN A 301 23.14 29.97 -3.98
CA GLN A 301 22.98 29.21 -2.76
C GLN A 301 23.38 27.76 -3.01
N ILE A 302 24.15 27.20 -2.11
CA ILE A 302 24.39 25.77 -2.03
C ILE A 302 23.94 25.28 -0.67
N GLY A 303 23.30 24.12 -0.62
CA GLY A 303 22.85 23.58 0.65
C GLY A 303 22.69 22.09 0.66
N TYR A 304 22.53 21.60 1.88
CA TYR A 304 22.35 20.20 2.20
C TYR A 304 21.09 20.07 3.05
N ASN A 305 20.17 19.22 2.61
CA ASN A 305 18.98 18.85 3.34
C ASN A 305 19.06 17.37 3.76
N PHE A 306 18.67 17.07 4.98
CA PHE A 306 18.50 15.72 5.47
C PHE A 306 17.08 15.57 6.02
N THR A 307 16.43 14.47 5.64
CA THR A 307 15.10 14.13 6.13
C THR A 307 15.13 12.70 6.59
N GLY A 308 14.50 12.40 7.71
CA GLY A 308 14.42 11.04 8.19
C GLY A 308 13.29 10.80 9.16
N ARG A 309 13.01 9.52 9.37
CA ARG A 309 12.00 9.08 10.32
C ARG A 309 12.41 7.76 10.97
N GLY A 310 11.94 7.57 12.20
CA GLY A 310 12.05 6.28 12.88
C GLY A 310 11.22 5.21 12.19
N SER A 311 11.41 3.96 12.63
CA SER A 311 10.53 2.87 12.24
C SER A 311 9.11 3.11 12.75
N GLU A 312 8.14 2.71 11.95
CA GLU A 312 6.74 2.72 12.33
C GLU A 312 6.48 1.67 13.40
N LYS A 313 5.68 2.02 14.40
CA LYS A 313 5.08 1.06 15.32
C LYS A 313 3.63 0.84 14.91
N LEU A 314 3.32 -0.36 14.45
CA LEU A 314 1.97 -0.79 14.10
C LEU A 314 1.38 -1.71 15.16
N ILE A 315 0.14 -1.45 15.55
CA ILE A 315 -0.67 -2.31 16.42
C ILE A 315 -1.99 -2.56 15.71
N VAL A 316 -2.33 -3.82 15.45
CA VAL A 316 -3.62 -4.17 14.85
C VAL A 316 -4.73 -3.98 15.90
N ILE A 317 -5.78 -3.23 15.54
CA ILE A 317 -6.92 -2.91 16.43
C ILE A 317 -8.08 -3.89 16.21
N ASN A 318 -8.35 -4.26 14.95
CA ASN A 318 -9.42 -5.17 14.60
C ASN A 318 -8.92 -6.61 14.50
N ALA A 319 -9.80 -7.58 14.75
CA ALA A 319 -9.49 -8.99 14.55
C ALA A 319 -9.94 -9.44 13.16
N MET A 320 -9.06 -10.12 12.44
CA MET A 320 -9.47 -11.04 11.38
C MET A 320 -10.19 -12.23 12.04
N PRO A 321 -11.32 -12.71 11.50
CA PRO A 321 -12.03 -13.87 12.03
C PRO A 321 -11.09 -15.08 12.11
N GLU A 322 -10.95 -15.63 13.32
CA GLU A 322 -10.20 -16.86 13.56
C GLU A 322 -10.98 -18.05 12.99
N ASP A 323 -10.24 -19.00 12.40
CA ASP A 323 -10.74 -20.32 12.00
C ASP A 323 -12.06 -20.27 11.22
N SER A 324 -12.18 -19.25 10.36
CA SER A 324 -13.38 -19.03 9.54
C SER A 324 -13.05 -19.05 8.05
N TYR A 325 -11.77 -18.84 7.70
CA TYR A 325 -11.31 -18.73 6.33
C TYR A 325 -10.08 -19.59 6.10
N ALA A 326 -9.95 -20.13 4.90
CA ALA A 326 -8.79 -20.89 4.49
C ALA A 326 -8.35 -20.49 3.07
N VAL A 327 -7.04 -20.55 2.80
CA VAL A 327 -6.48 -20.25 1.48
C VAL A 327 -6.86 -21.37 0.52
N ILE A 328 -7.44 -21.02 -0.63
CA ILE A 328 -7.74 -21.99 -1.68
C ILE A 328 -6.70 -21.83 -2.80
N GLY A 329 -6.37 -22.90 -3.51
CA GLY A 329 -5.47 -22.79 -4.65
C GLY A 329 -5.87 -23.68 -5.82
N ARG A 330 -4.95 -23.85 -6.78
CA ARG A 330 -5.26 -24.56 -8.03
C ARG A 330 -5.67 -25.99 -7.71
N GLN A 331 -6.97 -26.25 -7.77
CA GLN A 331 -7.51 -27.60 -7.70
C GLN A 331 -7.20 -28.28 -9.03
N ILE A 332 -6.34 -29.29 -9.01
CA ILE A 332 -6.21 -30.21 -10.14
C ILE A 332 -7.19 -31.33 -9.89
N ASN A 333 -8.28 -31.32 -10.66
CA ASN A 333 -9.00 -32.55 -10.93
C ASN A 333 -8.11 -33.37 -11.87
N ALA A 334 -7.48 -34.42 -11.35
CA ALA A 334 -6.94 -35.49 -12.17
C ALA A 334 -7.84 -36.70 -11.94
N ASP A 335 -8.52 -37.09 -13.00
CA ASP A 335 -9.61 -38.06 -13.03
C ASP A 335 -9.20 -39.44 -12.48
N ASP A 336 -9.79 -39.85 -11.35
CA ASP A 336 -10.39 -41.18 -11.08
C ASP A 336 -10.69 -41.32 -9.56
N TYR A 337 -11.92 -41.03 -9.15
CA TYR A 337 -12.58 -41.56 -7.93
C TYR A 337 -11.71 -41.79 -6.67
N GLY A 338 -10.93 -40.80 -6.22
CA GLY A 338 -10.11 -40.95 -5.02
C GLY A 338 -9.63 -39.64 -4.43
N ASP A 339 -10.45 -39.11 -3.53
CA ASP A 339 -10.20 -38.01 -2.58
C ASP A 339 -9.90 -36.61 -3.16
N LEU A 340 -10.92 -35.75 -3.13
CA LEU A 340 -10.83 -34.29 -3.02
C LEU A 340 -10.12 -33.91 -1.70
N THR A 341 -8.86 -34.31 -1.53
CA THR A 341 -8.21 -34.27 -0.22
C THR A 341 -7.76 -32.85 0.16
N TYR A 342 -7.73 -31.86 -0.75
CA TYR A 342 -7.30 -30.51 -0.38
C TYR A 342 -8.04 -29.41 -1.14
N ALA A 343 -9.27 -29.11 -0.74
CA ALA A 343 -9.94 -27.86 -1.09
C ALA A 343 -9.13 -26.62 -0.65
N VAL A 344 -8.30 -26.79 0.38
CA VAL A 344 -7.49 -25.77 1.03
C VAL A 344 -6.01 -25.99 0.73
N GLN A 345 -5.30 -24.93 0.37
CA GLN A 345 -3.86 -24.91 0.13
C GLN A 345 -3.19 -23.89 1.06
N PRO A 346 -2.95 -24.22 2.34
CA PRO A 346 -2.41 -23.27 3.33
C PRO A 346 -1.02 -22.73 2.95
N ASN A 347 -0.30 -23.46 2.08
CA ASN A 347 1.05 -23.10 1.63
C ASN A 347 1.09 -22.46 0.24
N ALA A 348 -0.06 -22.08 -0.35
CA ALA A 348 -0.09 -21.43 -1.66
C ALA A 348 0.71 -20.11 -1.64
N LYS A 349 1.48 -19.83 -2.70
CA LYS A 349 2.28 -18.60 -2.81
C LYS A 349 2.04 -17.94 -4.15
N ILE A 350 1.97 -16.61 -4.16
CA ILE A 350 2.00 -15.85 -5.41
C ILE A 350 3.35 -16.08 -6.08
N ASN A 351 3.34 -16.48 -7.35
CA ASN A 351 4.54 -16.81 -8.13
C ASN A 351 5.38 -17.95 -7.54
N GLY A 352 4.79 -18.79 -6.68
CA GLY A 352 5.40 -20.08 -6.37
C GLY A 352 5.51 -20.87 -7.66
N VAL A 353 6.72 -21.29 -8.04
CA VAL A 353 6.87 -22.39 -8.99
C VAL A 353 6.07 -23.52 -8.37
N LEU A 354 4.96 -23.91 -9.00
CA LEU A 354 4.27 -25.14 -8.62
C LEU A 354 5.36 -26.20 -8.72
N ALA A 355 5.84 -26.70 -7.58
CA ALA A 355 6.74 -27.83 -7.54
C ALA A 355 5.94 -28.97 -8.16
N ASN A 356 6.10 -29.16 -9.48
CA ASN A 356 5.40 -30.10 -10.35
C ASN A 356 3.99 -30.49 -9.90
N PRO A 357 2.94 -29.81 -10.39
CA PRO A 357 1.60 -30.33 -10.21
C PRO A 357 1.27 -31.35 -11.32
N ILE A 358 2.19 -31.53 -12.28
CA ILE A 358 2.20 -32.66 -13.19
C ILE A 358 2.91 -33.79 -12.44
N LEU A 359 2.17 -34.50 -11.59
CA LEU A 359 2.33 -35.95 -11.62
C LEU A 359 2.06 -36.32 -13.08
N ASP A 360 3.12 -36.57 -13.84
CA ASP A 360 3.02 -37.03 -15.20
C ASP A 360 2.06 -38.22 -15.16
N VAL A 361 0.93 -38.14 -15.87
CA VAL A 361 -0.05 -39.23 -15.90
C VAL A 361 0.62 -40.55 -16.33
N ASN A 362 1.78 -40.45 -16.98
CA ASN A 362 2.65 -41.58 -17.31
C ASN A 362 3.34 -42.24 -16.10
N ASP A 363 3.62 -41.54 -14.99
CA ASP A 363 4.17 -42.13 -13.76
C ASP A 363 3.11 -42.94 -12.98
N ILE A 364 1.84 -42.58 -13.13
CA ILE A 364 0.72 -43.38 -12.58
C ILE A 364 0.47 -44.62 -13.45
N ALA A 365 0.52 -44.46 -14.78
CA ALA A 365 0.36 -45.59 -15.71
C ALA A 365 1.49 -46.63 -15.59
N ALA A 366 2.73 -46.20 -15.31
CA ALA A 366 3.89 -47.10 -15.19
C ALA A 366 3.89 -47.95 -13.90
N ASN A 367 3.13 -47.58 -12.86
CA ASN A 367 3.00 -48.35 -11.62
C ASN A 367 1.66 -49.07 -11.48
N THR A 368 0.91 -49.23 -12.59
CA THR A 368 -0.26 -50.10 -12.66
C THR A 368 0.16 -51.58 -12.56
N VAL A 369 0.55 -52.02 -11.36
CA VAL A 369 0.56 -53.43 -10.99
C VAL A 369 -0.89 -53.88 -11.00
N GLN A 370 -1.30 -54.55 -12.08
CA GLN A 370 -2.58 -55.24 -12.15
C GLN A 370 -2.72 -56.18 -10.94
N GLY A 371 -3.67 -55.90 -10.04
CA GLY A 371 -4.25 -56.96 -9.20
C GLY A 371 -4.50 -56.70 -7.72
N ILE A 372 -4.23 -55.53 -7.15
CA ILE A 372 -4.57 -55.25 -5.74
C ILE A 372 -5.79 -54.34 -5.69
N ARG A 373 -6.98 -54.93 -5.54
CA ARG A 373 -8.16 -54.19 -5.07
C ARG A 373 -7.95 -53.86 -3.59
N PRO A 374 -7.96 -52.58 -3.17
CA PRO A 374 -7.91 -52.25 -1.77
C PRO A 374 -9.17 -52.79 -1.08
N THR A 375 -8.96 -53.66 -0.10
CA THR A 375 -10.01 -54.14 0.80
C THR A 375 -10.54 -52.95 1.62
N SER A 376 -11.84 -52.76 1.55
CA SER A 376 -12.62 -51.57 1.89
C SER A 376 -12.81 -51.28 3.39
N ASN A 377 -11.77 -51.33 4.25
CA ASN A 377 -12.04 -51.21 5.70
C ASN A 377 -11.04 -50.43 6.58
N LEU A 378 -10.06 -49.70 6.03
CA LEU A 378 -9.20 -48.82 6.84
C LEU A 378 -8.74 -47.57 6.06
N LEU A 379 -9.65 -46.93 5.33
CA LEU A 379 -9.37 -45.55 4.91
C LEU A 379 -9.74 -44.65 6.10
N PRO A 380 -8.78 -43.92 6.71
CA PRO A 380 -9.13 -42.85 7.64
C PRO A 380 -10.11 -41.93 6.93
N ASP A 381 -11.19 -41.54 7.62
CA ASP A 381 -12.26 -40.69 7.11
C ASP A 381 -11.69 -39.58 6.22
N PRO A 382 -11.82 -39.66 4.88
CA PRO A 382 -11.18 -38.71 3.98
C PRO A 382 -11.81 -37.32 4.05
N PHE A 383 -12.96 -37.19 4.73
CA PHE A 383 -13.58 -35.91 5.06
C PHE A 383 -13.09 -35.32 6.37
N ALA A 384 -12.39 -36.07 7.22
CA ALA A 384 -11.75 -35.55 8.44
C ALA A 384 -10.40 -34.87 8.15
N LEU A 385 -10.23 -34.34 6.94
CA LEU A 385 -9.20 -33.36 6.62
C LEU A 385 -9.56 -32.06 7.33
N ARG A 386 -9.12 -32.02 8.59
CA ARG A 386 -9.26 -30.95 9.56
C ARG A 386 -9.09 -29.59 8.89
N ALA A 387 -10.22 -28.96 8.53
CA ALA A 387 -10.26 -27.55 8.17
C ALA A 387 -9.52 -26.74 9.24
N ASP A 388 -9.65 -27.15 10.51
CA ASP A 388 -8.97 -26.59 11.69
C ASP A 388 -7.44 -26.46 11.54
N GLU A 389 -6.75 -27.38 10.87
CA GLU A 389 -5.27 -27.33 10.73
C GLU A 389 -4.83 -26.45 9.55
N ASN A 390 -5.72 -26.19 8.59
CA ASN A 390 -5.41 -25.45 7.36
C ASN A 390 -6.11 -24.07 7.31
N MET A 391 -6.83 -23.72 8.37
CA MET A 391 -7.49 -22.45 8.55
C MET A 391 -6.50 -21.34 8.91
N ILE A 392 -6.87 -20.11 8.55
CA ILE A 392 -6.09 -18.93 8.89
C ILE A 392 -6.35 -18.61 10.37
N SER A 393 -5.29 -18.65 11.17
CA SER A 393 -5.32 -18.42 12.62
C SER A 393 -5.50 -16.95 13.01
N GLY A 394 -6.46 -16.27 12.39
CA GLY A 394 -6.78 -14.86 12.61
C GLY A 394 -5.58 -13.93 12.48
N ASN A 395 -5.40 -13.03 13.46
CA ASN A 395 -4.33 -12.04 13.44
C ASN A 395 -2.91 -12.63 13.58
N ASP A 396 -2.76 -13.80 14.19
CA ASP A 396 -1.45 -14.43 14.40
C ASP A 396 -0.85 -14.96 13.07
N ALA A 397 -1.70 -15.18 12.06
CA ALA A 397 -1.26 -15.54 10.73
C ALA A 397 -0.69 -14.35 9.93
N LEU A 398 -0.96 -13.11 10.37
CA LEU A 398 -0.62 -11.90 9.63
C LEU A 398 0.84 -11.49 9.81
N ASN A 399 1.50 -11.13 8.71
CA ASN A 399 2.83 -10.57 8.73
C ASN A 399 2.76 -9.05 9.00
N ILE A 400 2.73 -8.70 10.28
CA ILE A 400 2.65 -7.31 10.73
C ILE A 400 3.96 -6.56 10.47
N THR A 401 5.11 -7.24 10.62
CA THR A 401 6.44 -6.64 10.49
C THR A 401 6.69 -6.13 9.08
N ASP A 402 6.29 -6.87 8.04
CA ASP A 402 6.48 -6.44 6.66
C ASP A 402 5.60 -5.25 6.26
N GLN A 403 4.53 -4.97 7.02
CA GLN A 403 3.71 -3.77 6.83
C GLN A 403 4.22 -2.56 7.61
N GLN A 404 5.16 -2.73 8.55
CA GLN A 404 5.76 -1.61 9.25
C GLN A 404 6.71 -0.86 8.31
N LEU A 405 6.50 0.45 8.21
CA LEU A 405 7.44 1.27 7.48
C LEU A 405 8.78 1.33 8.23
N ALA A 406 9.81 0.72 7.63
CA ALA A 406 11.19 0.80 8.13
C ALA A 406 11.66 2.24 8.31
N ALA A 407 12.66 2.44 9.17
CA ALA A 407 13.31 3.74 9.31
C ALA A 407 13.91 4.18 7.97
N ALA A 408 13.83 5.48 7.67
CA ALA A 408 14.29 6.02 6.40
C ALA A 408 15.04 7.33 6.63
N TRP A 409 16.08 7.57 5.83
CA TRP A 409 16.95 8.74 5.91
C TRP A 409 17.44 9.11 4.51
N THR A 410 17.15 10.33 4.08
CA THR A 410 17.62 10.84 2.80
C THR A 410 18.52 12.03 3.00
N SER A 411 19.49 12.13 2.11
CA SER A 411 20.40 13.26 2.02
C SER A 411 20.20 13.92 0.66
N LYS A 412 20.08 15.23 0.62
CA LYS A 412 19.84 16.00 -0.59
C LYS A 412 20.84 17.13 -0.68
N LEU A 413 21.62 17.17 -1.75
CA LEU A 413 22.40 18.34 -2.13
C LEU A 413 21.55 19.20 -3.06
N PHE A 414 21.50 20.50 -2.81
CA PHE A 414 20.81 21.44 -3.69
C PHE A 414 21.67 22.66 -3.99
N ILE A 415 21.45 23.21 -5.17
CA ILE A 415 22.02 24.47 -5.63
C ILE A 415 20.90 25.32 -6.22
N ASN A 416 20.93 26.61 -5.93
CA ASN A 416 20.04 27.60 -6.50
C ASN A 416 20.89 28.79 -6.97
N GLY A 417 20.55 29.38 -8.09
CA GLY A 417 21.10 30.66 -8.54
C GLY A 417 20.02 31.48 -9.21
N GLY A 418 19.98 32.77 -8.91
CA GLY A 418 18.95 33.65 -9.41
C GLY A 418 19.39 35.08 -9.60
N TYR A 419 18.50 35.84 -10.23
CA TYR A 419 18.57 37.27 -10.44
C TYR A 419 17.31 37.93 -9.87
N ILE A 420 17.49 38.97 -9.06
CA ILE A 420 16.43 39.80 -8.48
C ILE A 420 16.72 41.24 -8.92
N HIS A 421 15.77 41.88 -9.60
CA HIS A 421 15.97 43.25 -10.10
C HIS A 421 15.58 44.28 -9.02
N HIS A 422 16.50 44.57 -8.09
CA HIS A 422 16.22 45.44 -6.94
C HIS A 422 15.90 46.90 -7.30
N GLU A 423 16.24 47.35 -8.51
CA GLU A 423 15.95 48.71 -8.98
C GLU A 423 14.49 48.92 -9.41
N SER A 424 13.70 47.85 -9.50
CA SER A 424 12.26 47.95 -9.77
C SER A 424 11.46 47.87 -8.48
N ASP A 425 10.42 48.70 -8.38
CA ASP A 425 9.44 48.68 -7.29
C ASP A 425 8.79 47.30 -7.08
N TYR A 426 8.80 46.43 -8.08
CA TYR A 426 8.22 45.08 -8.02
C TYR A 426 9.26 43.97 -7.76
N ALA A 427 10.54 44.33 -7.69
CA ALA A 427 11.70 43.45 -7.55
C ALA A 427 11.53 42.08 -8.25
N PRO A 428 11.27 42.05 -9.58
CA PRO A 428 11.03 40.79 -10.28
C PRO A 428 12.25 39.88 -10.15
N SER A 429 11.99 38.61 -9.92
CA SER A 429 13.02 37.59 -9.70
C SER A 429 12.84 36.40 -10.63
N ILE A 430 13.96 35.84 -11.07
CA ILE A 430 14.03 34.59 -11.81
C ILE A 430 15.22 33.78 -11.30
N GLY A 431 15.05 32.48 -11.16
CA GLY A 431 16.09 31.58 -10.70
C GLY A 431 16.00 30.20 -11.30
N LEU A 432 17.11 29.48 -11.19
CA LEU A 432 17.26 28.09 -11.54
C LEU A 432 17.71 27.34 -10.31
N PHE A 433 17.10 26.18 -10.06
CA PHE A 433 17.56 25.29 -9.01
C PHE A 433 17.80 23.88 -9.54
N GLY A 434 18.74 23.19 -8.91
CA GLY A 434 19.04 21.79 -9.13
C GLY A 434 19.18 21.08 -7.80
N SER A 435 18.73 19.85 -7.71
CA SER A 435 18.98 19.01 -6.53
C SER A 435 19.23 17.56 -6.91
N ALA A 436 20.01 16.89 -6.06
CA ALA A 436 20.24 15.45 -6.12
C ALA A 436 20.02 14.86 -4.72
N GLN A 437 19.11 13.89 -4.62
CA GLN A 437 18.74 13.20 -3.40
C GLN A 437 19.25 11.76 -3.45
N PHE A 438 19.87 11.35 -2.35
CA PHE A 438 20.53 10.08 -2.17
C PHE A 438 19.94 9.34 -0.97
N SER A 439 19.72 8.05 -1.18
CA SER A 439 19.29 7.07 -0.19
C SER A 439 20.51 6.36 0.41
N HIS A 440 20.45 6.01 1.70
CA HIS A 440 21.47 5.14 2.29
C HIS A 440 21.16 3.67 1.97
N SER A 441 22.17 2.80 1.92
CA SER A 441 22.04 1.39 1.50
C SER A 441 21.09 0.53 2.35
N GLN A 442 20.67 1.03 3.51
CA GLN A 442 19.76 0.35 4.44
C GLN A 442 18.34 0.96 4.45
N ASN A 443 18.00 1.86 3.53
CA ASN A 443 16.64 2.40 3.45
C ASN A 443 16.06 2.38 2.03
N ASN A 444 14.73 2.26 1.97
CA ASN A 444 13.96 2.16 0.74
C ASN A 444 13.62 3.53 0.14
N ALA A 445 14.37 4.58 0.45
CA ALA A 445 14.11 5.87 -0.17
C ALA A 445 14.62 5.87 -1.62
N THR A 446 13.94 6.62 -2.48
CA THR A 446 14.29 6.67 -3.90
C THR A 446 15.36 7.72 -4.14
N ASN A 447 16.42 7.34 -4.86
CA ASN A 447 17.33 8.33 -5.43
C ASN A 447 16.55 9.16 -6.45
N ALA A 448 16.66 10.49 -6.35
CA ALA A 448 15.94 11.40 -7.21
C ALA A 448 16.82 12.59 -7.57
N TRP A 449 16.53 13.23 -8.68
CA TRP A 449 17.11 14.52 -9.03
C TRP A 449 16.00 15.43 -9.53
N SER A 450 16.21 16.73 -9.36
CA SER A 450 15.27 17.74 -9.83
C SER A 450 16.02 18.89 -10.46
N ILE A 451 15.42 19.47 -11.49
CA ILE A 451 15.76 20.79 -11.98
C ILE A 451 14.48 21.60 -12.03
N GLY A 452 14.58 22.91 -11.85
CA GLY A 452 13.42 23.75 -11.99
C GLY A 452 13.75 25.22 -12.10
N LEU A 453 12.70 25.97 -12.39
CA LEU A 453 12.70 27.42 -12.51
C LEU A 453 11.90 28.00 -11.35
N THR A 454 12.40 29.09 -10.80
CA THR A 454 11.68 29.91 -9.81
C THR A 454 11.47 31.29 -10.41
N GLY A 455 10.34 31.92 -10.09
CA GLY A 455 10.06 33.29 -10.49
C GLY A 455 9.08 33.93 -9.52
N GLY A 456 9.23 35.22 -9.28
CA GLY A 456 8.41 35.93 -8.31
C GLY A 456 8.48 37.44 -8.44
N PHE A 457 7.57 38.11 -7.74
CA PHE A 457 7.52 39.56 -7.57
C PHE A 457 7.40 39.86 -6.07
N SER A 458 8.04 40.93 -5.62
CA SER A 458 7.92 41.44 -4.25
C SER A 458 7.30 42.84 -4.30
N PHE A 459 6.40 43.16 -3.36
CA PHE A 459 5.69 44.44 -3.29
C PHE A 459 5.97 45.16 -1.98
#